data_AF-A0A962V3D3-F1
#
_entry.id   AF-A0A962V3D3-F1
#
_cell.length_a   1.000
_cell.length_b   1.000
_cell.length_c   1.000
_cell.angle_alpha   90.00
_cell.angle_beta   90.00
_cell.angle_gamma   90.00
#
_symmetry.space_group_name_H-M   'P 1'
#
loop_
_entity.id
_entity.type
_entity.pdbx_description
1 polymer ?
#
loop_
_entity_poly.entity_id
_entity_poly.type
_entity_poly.pdbx_seq_one_letter_code
_entity_poly.pdbx_strand_id
1 'polypeptide(L)'
;MQSQNINYLPGLDHLRGFAALLIVCYHGVHLIGYPLRYGEPFAPARLLENWPQTANPIGALIFEGHTAVALFLVLSGFIFTYGSLHKTIIYHRFIINRLLRTYPLFVLLLLTGAFAFPDQFDFTALVQTLLGFGNAQGAMDLGSFSAMFWAIAVEWQFYLVFPLLLIIFRRDGPLLLLGLIAVFILLRSLAWLEGANIRDLAYWTIIGRMDQFLLGMLAAYA
;
A
#
# COMPACT_ATOMS: atom_id res chain seq x y z
N MET A 1 -17.37 0.60 22.99
CA MET A 1 -16.05 0.97 23.55
C MET A 1 -15.55 2.21 22.82
N GLN A 2 -15.58 3.37 23.47
CA GLN A 2 -15.03 4.61 22.88
C GLN A 2 -13.51 4.61 23.07
N SER A 3 -12.77 4.57 21.96
CA SER A 3 -11.33 4.85 21.95
C SER A 3 -11.11 6.32 22.29
N GLN A 4 -10.32 6.63 23.34
CA GLN A 4 -10.00 8.00 23.75
C GLN A 4 -9.04 8.76 22.81
N ASN A 5 -8.89 8.34 21.56
CA ASN A 5 -7.80 8.84 20.71
C ASN A 5 -8.31 9.39 19.38
N ILE A 6 -8.08 10.70 19.23
CA ILE A 6 -8.24 11.55 18.05
C ILE A 6 -9.70 12.01 17.84
N ASN A 7 -9.91 13.31 17.59
CA ASN A 7 -11.20 13.82 17.15
C ASN A 7 -11.63 13.04 15.91
N TYR A 8 -12.84 12.48 15.93
CA TYR A 8 -13.39 11.81 14.77
C TYR A 8 -13.45 12.78 13.59
N LEU A 9 -12.85 12.40 12.46
CA LEU A 9 -12.83 13.19 11.24
C LEU A 9 -13.63 12.45 10.16
N PRO A 10 -14.95 12.69 10.05
CA PRO A 10 -15.83 11.98 9.12
C PRO A 10 -15.33 12.03 7.67
N GLY A 11 -14.73 13.15 7.26
CA GLY A 11 -14.18 13.34 5.92
C GLY A 11 -13.14 12.29 5.52
N LEU A 12 -12.36 11.79 6.48
CA LEU A 12 -11.35 10.76 6.21
C LEU A 12 -11.98 9.40 5.92
N ASP A 13 -13.09 9.08 6.57
CA ASP A 13 -13.80 7.82 6.32
C ASP A 13 -14.52 7.87 4.96
N HIS A 14 -15.02 9.04 4.54
CA HIS A 14 -15.51 9.23 3.17
C HIS A 14 -14.39 9.05 2.12
N LEU A 15 -13.19 9.60 2.36
CA LEU A 15 -12.05 9.42 1.45
C LEU A 15 -11.57 7.97 1.38
N ARG A 16 -11.57 7.25 2.51
CA ARG A 16 -11.30 5.80 2.53
C ARG A 16 -12.37 5.01 1.78
N GLY A 17 -13.64 5.34 1.99
CA GLY A 17 -14.75 4.74 1.27
C GLY A 17 -14.65 4.96 -0.23
N PHE A 18 -14.27 6.17 -0.65
CA PHE A 18 -14.00 6.49 -2.05
C PHE A 18 -12.83 5.66 -2.61
N ALA A 19 -11.71 5.57 -1.89
CA ALA A 19 -10.58 4.74 -2.30
C ALA A 19 -10.96 3.25 -2.43
N ALA A 20 -11.75 2.73 -1.49
CA ALA A 20 -12.27 1.37 -1.56
C ALA A 20 -13.19 1.16 -2.78
N LEU A 21 -14.06 2.14 -3.08
CA LEU A 21 -14.91 2.09 -4.26
C LEU A 21 -14.10 2.08 -5.56
N LEU A 22 -13.03 2.88 -5.65
CA LEU A 22 -12.13 2.85 -6.81
C LEU A 22 -11.50 1.46 -7.02
N ILE A 23 -11.10 0.77 -5.94
CA ILE A 23 -10.59 -0.62 -6.01
C ILE A 23 -11.66 -1.57 -6.53
N VAL A 24 -12.90 -1.45 -6.05
CA VAL A 24 -14.03 -2.27 -6.52
C VAL A 24 -14.30 -2.01 -8.00
N CYS A 25 -14.30 -0.75 -8.44
CA CYS A 25 -14.48 -0.40 -9.85
C CYS A 25 -13.34 -0.93 -10.72
N TYR A 26 -12.08 -0.78 -10.28
CA TYR A 26 -10.90 -1.33 -10.95
C TYR A 26 -11.04 -2.85 -11.14
N HIS A 27 -11.33 -3.60 -10.08
CA HIS A 27 -11.54 -5.04 -10.19
C HIS A 27 -12.77 -5.39 -11.01
N GLY A 28 -13.84 -4.60 -10.98
CA GLY A 28 -15.01 -4.80 -11.85
C GLY A 28 -14.67 -4.66 -13.32
N VAL A 29 -13.88 -3.64 -13.69
CA VAL A 29 -13.41 -3.44 -15.06
C VAL A 29 -12.57 -4.63 -15.53
N HIS A 30 -11.62 -5.08 -14.70
CA HIS A 30 -10.67 -6.13 -15.11
C HIS A 30 -11.22 -7.56 -14.96
N LEU A 31 -12.00 -7.87 -13.92
CA LEU A 31 -12.52 -9.22 -13.68
C LEU A 31 -13.86 -9.50 -14.38
N ILE A 32 -14.63 -8.45 -14.71
CA ILE A 32 -15.94 -8.60 -15.36
C ILE A 32 -15.91 -7.95 -16.75
N GLY A 33 -15.48 -6.69 -16.85
CA GLY A 33 -15.48 -5.96 -18.11
C GLY A 33 -14.55 -6.55 -19.17
N TYR A 34 -13.36 -7.01 -18.77
CA TYR A 34 -12.39 -7.60 -19.70
C TYR A 34 -12.91 -8.92 -20.31
N PRO A 35 -13.38 -9.92 -19.54
CA PRO A 35 -13.96 -11.12 -20.15
C PRO A 35 -15.16 -10.85 -21.05
N LEU A 36 -16.02 -9.90 -20.69
CA LEU A 36 -17.16 -9.53 -21.54
C LEU A 36 -16.75 -8.94 -22.89
N ARG A 37 -15.63 -8.21 -22.93
CA ARG A 37 -15.15 -7.54 -24.14
C ARG A 37 -14.33 -8.47 -25.05
N TYR A 38 -13.53 -9.35 -24.46
CA TYR A 38 -12.55 -10.15 -25.19
C TYR A 38 -12.87 -11.66 -25.22
N GLY A 39 -13.94 -12.09 -24.52
CA GLY A 39 -14.36 -13.50 -24.47
C GLY A 39 -13.46 -14.41 -23.64
N GLU A 40 -12.49 -13.85 -22.90
CA GLU A 40 -11.42 -14.59 -22.24
C GLU A 40 -11.10 -14.00 -20.84
N PRO A 41 -10.67 -14.82 -19.86
CA PRO A 41 -10.28 -14.31 -18.55
C PRO A 41 -9.13 -13.30 -18.59
N PHE A 42 -9.13 -12.37 -17.64
CA PHE A 42 -8.01 -11.45 -17.43
C PHE A 42 -6.79 -12.21 -16.90
N ALA A 43 -5.70 -12.20 -17.66
CA ALA A 43 -4.50 -12.97 -17.35
C ALA A 43 -3.22 -12.10 -17.35
N PRO A 44 -2.29 -12.29 -16.38
CA PRO A 44 -1.05 -11.51 -16.28
C PRO A 44 -0.20 -11.48 -17.56
N ALA A 45 -0.19 -12.59 -18.32
CA ALA A 45 0.59 -12.72 -19.55
C ALA A 45 0.16 -11.75 -20.68
N ARG A 46 -1.08 -11.24 -20.65
CA ARG A 46 -1.62 -10.33 -21.68
C ARG A 46 -1.79 -8.89 -21.19
N LEU A 47 -1.25 -8.57 -20.01
CA LEU A 47 -1.27 -7.22 -19.44
C LEU A 47 -0.64 -6.18 -20.37
N LEU A 48 0.27 -6.58 -21.25
CA LEU A 48 0.93 -5.66 -22.20
C LEU A 48 0.12 -5.43 -23.49
N GLU A 49 -0.76 -6.36 -23.87
CA GLU A 49 -1.44 -6.33 -25.17
C GLU A 49 -2.77 -5.57 -25.11
N ASN A 50 -3.55 -5.75 -24.03
CA ASN A 50 -4.93 -5.28 -23.96
C ASN A 50 -5.22 -4.42 -22.70
N TRP A 51 -4.19 -3.78 -22.13
CA TRP A 51 -4.41 -2.87 -21.00
C TRP A 51 -5.31 -1.70 -21.39
N PRO A 52 -6.38 -1.39 -20.64
CA PRO A 52 -7.25 -0.25 -20.93
C PRO A 52 -6.46 1.07 -20.83
N GLN A 53 -6.13 1.66 -21.98
CA GLN A 53 -5.54 3.00 -22.03
C GLN A 53 -6.64 4.05 -22.14
N THR A 54 -6.46 5.16 -21.43
CA THR A 54 -7.41 6.28 -21.45
C THR A 54 -6.68 7.60 -21.44
N ALA A 55 -7.12 8.52 -22.29
CA ALA A 55 -6.69 9.92 -22.24
C ALA A 55 -7.49 10.74 -21.22
N ASN A 56 -8.58 10.18 -20.68
CA ASN A 56 -9.41 10.86 -19.69
C ASN A 56 -8.82 10.65 -18.28
N PRO A 57 -8.43 11.72 -17.56
CA PRO A 57 -7.83 11.61 -16.23
C PRO A 57 -8.78 10.96 -15.20
N ILE A 58 -10.09 11.13 -15.34
CA ILE A 58 -11.08 10.47 -14.47
C ILE A 58 -11.14 8.97 -14.78
N GLY A 59 -11.05 8.60 -16.06
CA GLY A 59 -10.96 7.20 -16.45
C GLY A 59 -9.69 6.54 -15.92
N ALA A 60 -8.58 7.28 -15.90
CA ALA A 60 -7.30 6.77 -15.40
C ALA A 60 -7.39 6.37 -13.92
N LEU A 61 -8.11 7.15 -13.09
CA LEU A 61 -8.35 6.81 -11.68
C LEU A 61 -9.03 5.45 -11.47
N ILE A 62 -9.84 5.00 -12.43
CA ILE A 62 -10.56 3.72 -12.35
C ILE A 62 -9.74 2.59 -12.96
N PHE A 63 -9.09 2.81 -14.11
CA PHE A 63 -8.34 1.76 -14.81
C PHE A 63 -7.00 1.45 -14.13
N GLU A 64 -6.45 2.41 -13.38
CA GLU A 64 -5.18 2.30 -12.68
C GLU A 64 -5.37 2.11 -11.16
N GLY A 65 -5.48 0.84 -10.73
CA GLY A 65 -5.72 0.50 -9.31
C GLY A 65 -4.65 1.02 -8.33
N HIS A 66 -3.45 1.32 -8.82
CA HIS A 66 -2.37 1.88 -8.01
C HIS A 66 -2.69 3.28 -7.46
N THR A 67 -3.62 4.02 -8.08
CA THR A 67 -4.06 5.35 -7.64
C THR A 67 -4.85 5.28 -6.33
N ALA A 68 -5.73 4.29 -6.19
CA ALA A 68 -6.49 4.06 -4.97
C ALA A 68 -5.58 3.63 -3.80
N VAL A 69 -4.59 2.77 -4.08
CA VAL A 69 -3.57 2.39 -3.08
C VAL A 69 -2.75 3.61 -2.65
N ALA A 70 -2.35 4.46 -3.59
CA ALA A 70 -1.65 5.70 -3.29
C ALA A 70 -2.46 6.61 -2.35
N LEU A 71 -3.78 6.74 -2.58
CA LEU A 71 -4.66 7.49 -1.70
C LEU A 71 -4.72 6.88 -0.29
N PHE A 72 -4.80 5.55 -0.14
CA PHE A 72 -4.73 4.91 1.18
C PHE A 72 -3.41 5.21 1.91
N LEU A 73 -2.29 5.24 1.19
CA LEU A 73 -0.98 5.55 1.78
C LEU A 73 -0.84 7.02 2.19
N VAL A 74 -1.34 7.95 1.38
CA VAL A 74 -1.44 9.38 1.75
C VAL A 74 -2.30 9.54 3.01
N LEU A 75 -3.47 8.90 3.04
CA LEU A 75 -4.37 8.95 4.21
C LEU A 75 -3.72 8.33 5.46
N SER A 76 -2.95 7.26 5.30
CA SER A 76 -2.18 6.66 6.39
C SER A 76 -1.13 7.63 6.94
N GLY A 77 -0.31 8.24 6.08
CA GLY A 77 0.66 9.26 6.49
C GLY A 77 0.00 10.43 7.21
N PHE A 78 -1.12 10.92 6.68
CA PHE A 78 -1.91 12.00 7.28
C PHE A 78 -2.38 11.64 8.69
N ILE A 79 -3.09 10.52 8.83
CA ILE A 79 -3.70 10.12 10.10
C ILE A 79 -2.65 9.84 11.17
N PHE A 80 -1.52 9.25 10.77
CA PHE A 80 -0.49 8.88 11.73
C PHE A 80 0.17 10.13 12.27
N THR A 81 0.48 11.09 11.40
CA THR A 81 1.02 12.39 11.78
C THR A 81 0.02 13.19 12.57
N TYR A 82 -1.19 13.43 12.06
CA TYR A 82 -2.24 14.21 12.73
C TYR A 82 -2.58 13.67 14.13
N GLY A 83 -2.76 12.35 14.25
CA GLY A 83 -3.09 11.71 15.53
C GLY A 83 -1.94 11.70 16.54
N SER A 84 -0.71 11.93 16.08
CA SER A 84 0.47 11.79 16.92
C SER A 84 1.31 13.05 17.06
N LEU A 85 1.12 14.10 16.25
CA LEU A 85 2.06 15.24 16.13
C LEU A 85 2.44 15.84 17.48
N HIS A 86 1.47 16.02 18.38
CA HIS A 86 1.65 16.62 19.70
C HIS A 86 1.61 15.61 20.87
N LYS A 87 1.73 14.30 20.58
CA LYS A 87 1.63 13.23 21.59
C LYS A 87 2.91 12.41 21.70
N THR A 88 3.22 11.90 22.88
CA THR A 88 4.29 10.92 23.04
C THR A 88 3.84 9.56 22.52
N ILE A 89 4.54 9.03 21.52
CA ILE A 89 4.26 7.68 21.00
C ILE A 89 5.09 6.69 21.79
N ILE A 90 4.43 5.71 22.39
CA ILE A 90 5.10 4.51 22.89
C ILE A 90 5.21 3.51 21.73
N TYR A 91 6.43 3.34 21.20
CA TYR A 91 6.70 2.59 19.97
C TYR A 91 6.08 1.19 19.97
N HIS A 92 6.35 0.37 21.00
CA HIS A 92 5.83 -1.01 21.04
C HIS A 92 4.28 -1.04 21.01
N ARG A 93 3.63 -0.13 21.74
CA ARG A 93 2.17 -0.06 21.80
C ARG A 93 1.57 0.41 20.48
N PHE A 94 2.24 1.34 19.80
CA PHE A 94 1.87 1.77 18.46
C PHE A 94 1.92 0.61 17.46
N ILE A 95 3.01 -0.16 17.45
CA ILE A 95 3.16 -1.31 16.55
C ILE A 95 2.12 -2.40 16.85
N ILE A 96 1.99 -2.82 18.11
CA ILE A 96 1.06 -3.89 18.50
C ILE A 96 -0.39 -3.52 18.13
N ASN A 97 -0.83 -2.30 18.45
CA ASN A 97 -2.21 -1.87 18.14
C ASN A 97 -2.54 -1.92 16.65
N ARG A 98 -1.53 -1.71 15.79
CA ARG A 98 -1.72 -1.72 14.33
C ARG A 98 -1.59 -3.11 13.73
N LEU A 99 -0.67 -3.92 14.25
CA LEU A 99 -0.59 -5.32 13.86
C LEU A 99 -1.87 -6.06 14.27
N LEU A 100 -2.41 -5.84 15.47
CA LEU A 100 -3.68 -6.45 15.88
C LEU A 100 -4.87 -6.10 14.98
N ARG A 101 -4.80 -5.00 14.23
CA ARG A 101 -5.82 -4.61 13.25
C ARG A 101 -5.72 -5.39 11.94
N THR A 102 -4.51 -5.62 11.45
CA THR A 102 -4.27 -6.14 10.08
C THR A 102 -3.84 -7.61 10.08
N TYR A 103 -3.05 -8.02 11.08
CA TYR A 103 -2.46 -9.35 11.20
C TYR A 103 -3.49 -10.49 11.34
N PRO A 104 -4.60 -10.37 12.11
CA PRO A 104 -5.55 -11.49 12.23
C PRO A 104 -6.20 -11.87 10.89
N LEU A 105 -6.65 -10.88 10.12
CA LEU A 105 -7.23 -11.12 8.80
C LEU A 105 -6.17 -11.61 7.82
N PHE A 106 -4.96 -11.04 7.87
CA PHE A 106 -3.84 -11.48 7.04
C PHE A 106 -3.51 -12.96 7.26
N VAL A 107 -3.36 -13.40 8.52
CA VAL A 107 -3.09 -14.81 8.85
C VAL A 107 -4.25 -15.70 8.42
N LEU A 108 -5.50 -15.28 8.62
CA LEU A 108 -6.65 -16.04 8.15
C LEU A 108 -6.58 -16.29 6.65
N LEU A 109 -6.35 -15.23 5.85
CA LEU A 109 -6.25 -15.33 4.40
C LEU A 109 -5.06 -16.19 3.95
N LEU A 110 -3.92 -16.06 4.64
CA LEU A 110 -2.72 -16.83 4.35
C LEU A 110 -2.96 -18.33 4.59
N LEU A 111 -3.56 -18.70 5.74
CA LEU A 111 -3.87 -20.09 6.06
C LEU A 111 -4.97 -20.65 5.15
N THR A 112 -6.00 -19.86 4.85
CA THR A 112 -7.06 -20.31 3.91
C THR A 112 -6.52 -20.49 2.51
N GLY A 113 -5.62 -19.62 2.05
CA GLY A 113 -4.98 -19.75 0.74
C GLY A 113 -4.03 -20.93 0.71
N ALA A 114 -3.22 -21.14 1.75
CA ALA A 114 -2.32 -22.30 1.87
C ALA A 114 -3.09 -23.63 1.83
N PHE A 115 -4.30 -23.66 2.41
CA PHE A 115 -5.20 -24.81 2.32
C PHE A 115 -5.85 -24.96 0.94
N ALA A 116 -6.24 -23.85 0.30
CA ALA A 116 -6.88 -23.86 -1.02
C ALA A 116 -5.90 -24.19 -2.16
N PHE A 117 -4.62 -23.88 -1.99
CA PHE A 117 -3.55 -24.07 -2.99
C PHE A 117 -2.39 -24.90 -2.40
N PRO A 118 -2.62 -26.19 -2.06
CA PRO A 118 -1.61 -27.02 -1.41
C PRO A 118 -0.36 -27.23 -2.28
N ASP A 119 -0.51 -27.25 -3.60
CA ASP A 119 0.60 -27.42 -4.54
C ASP A 119 1.55 -26.20 -4.59
N GLN A 120 1.09 -25.04 -4.12
CA GLN A 120 1.87 -23.80 -4.06
C GLN A 120 2.50 -23.59 -2.67
N PHE A 121 2.32 -24.54 -1.75
CA PHE A 121 2.83 -24.44 -0.39
C PHE A 121 4.35 -24.62 -0.34
N ASP A 122 5.04 -23.61 0.16
CA ASP A 122 6.46 -23.65 0.54
C ASP A 122 6.60 -23.08 1.95
N PHE A 123 7.26 -23.81 2.85
CA PHE A 123 7.46 -23.40 4.24
C PHE A 123 8.33 -22.14 4.37
N THR A 124 9.37 -22.00 3.55
CA THR A 124 10.24 -20.82 3.53
C THR A 124 9.45 -19.60 3.06
N ALA A 125 8.67 -19.77 1.98
CA ALA A 125 7.80 -18.71 1.48
C ALA A 125 6.71 -18.32 2.50
N LEU A 126 6.17 -19.30 3.24
CA LEU A 126 5.22 -19.07 4.32
C LEU A 126 5.83 -18.19 5.41
N VAL A 127 7.02 -18.57 5.90
CA VAL A 127 7.72 -17.84 6.96
C VAL A 127 8.07 -16.42 6.49
N GLN A 128 8.58 -16.28 5.26
CA GLN A 128 8.86 -14.97 4.68
C GLN A 128 7.61 -14.08 4.62
N THR A 129 6.49 -14.63 4.13
CA THR A 129 5.22 -13.90 4.06
C THR A 129 4.70 -13.54 5.45
N LEU A 130 4.75 -14.46 6.43
CA LEU A 130 4.37 -14.22 7.83
C LEU A 130 5.17 -13.09 8.48
N LEU A 131 6.46 -12.98 8.16
CA LEU A 131 7.34 -11.94 8.68
C LEU A 131 7.09 -10.56 8.06
N GLY A 132 6.10 -10.42 7.17
CA GLY A 132 5.75 -9.14 6.55
C GLY A 132 6.53 -8.82 5.29
N PHE A 133 7.13 -9.82 4.65
CA PHE A 133 7.84 -9.69 3.37
C PHE A 133 7.00 -10.21 2.20
N GLY A 134 5.67 -10.06 2.27
CA GLY A 134 4.74 -10.44 1.21
C GLY A 134 4.90 -9.66 -0.11
N ASN A 135 5.71 -8.60 -0.13
CA ASN A 135 6.09 -7.86 -1.34
C ASN A 135 7.47 -8.23 -1.90
N ALA A 136 8.22 -9.11 -1.21
CA ALA A 136 9.55 -9.54 -1.64
C ALA A 136 9.46 -10.77 -2.55
N GLN A 137 10.47 -10.94 -3.41
CA GLN A 137 10.58 -12.13 -4.25
C GLN A 137 10.65 -13.39 -3.39
N GLY A 138 9.96 -14.46 -3.80
CA GLY A 138 9.86 -15.70 -3.02
C GLY A 138 8.77 -15.69 -1.94
N ALA A 139 8.00 -14.61 -1.81
CA ALA A 139 6.78 -14.61 -1.01
C ALA A 139 5.77 -15.63 -1.56
N MET A 140 4.97 -16.19 -0.65
CA MET A 140 3.94 -17.17 -0.99
C MET A 140 2.87 -16.57 -1.93
N ASP A 141 2.73 -17.17 -3.11
CA ASP A 141 1.66 -16.90 -4.07
C ASP A 141 0.56 -17.94 -3.87
N LEU A 142 -0.66 -17.49 -3.57
CA LEU A 142 -1.86 -18.28 -3.29
C LEU A 142 -3.04 -17.75 -4.11
N GLY A 143 -2.72 -17.23 -5.30
CA GLY A 143 -3.69 -16.59 -6.20
C GLY A 143 -4.41 -15.41 -5.53
N SER A 144 -5.73 -15.42 -5.58
CA SER A 144 -6.55 -14.31 -5.08
C SER A 144 -6.42 -14.07 -3.57
N PHE A 145 -5.98 -15.05 -2.77
CA PHE A 145 -5.82 -14.89 -1.33
C PHE A 145 -4.58 -14.04 -0.98
N SER A 146 -3.51 -14.13 -1.77
CA SER A 146 -2.26 -13.41 -1.55
C SER A 146 -2.12 -12.14 -2.39
N ALA A 147 -3.03 -11.89 -3.34
CA ALA A 147 -2.96 -10.80 -4.30
C ALA A 147 -2.73 -9.39 -3.68
N MET A 148 -3.15 -9.19 -2.43
CA MET A 148 -3.00 -7.93 -1.70
C MET A 148 -1.94 -7.95 -0.58
N PHE A 149 -1.22 -9.06 -0.39
CA PHE A 149 -0.24 -9.18 0.70
C PHE A 149 0.93 -8.21 0.54
N TRP A 150 1.29 -7.86 -0.69
CA TRP A 150 2.31 -6.86 -0.93
C TRP A 150 1.98 -5.49 -0.33
N ALA A 151 0.71 -5.06 -0.42
CA ALA A 151 0.28 -3.75 0.08
C ALA A 151 0.27 -3.74 1.62
N ILE A 152 -0.13 -4.86 2.22
CA ILE A 152 -0.08 -5.06 3.69
C ILE A 152 1.38 -5.05 4.17
N ALA A 153 2.27 -5.73 3.47
CA ALA A 153 3.71 -5.72 3.77
C ALA A 153 4.29 -4.30 3.73
N VAL A 154 3.99 -3.53 2.68
CA VAL A 154 4.40 -2.12 2.57
C VAL A 154 3.80 -1.27 3.72
N GLU A 155 2.54 -1.50 4.08
CA GLU A 155 1.91 -0.82 5.21
C GLU A 155 2.62 -1.11 6.54
N TRP A 156 3.01 -2.36 6.80
CA TRP A 156 3.78 -2.72 8.00
C TRP A 156 5.18 -2.10 7.99
N GLN A 157 5.83 -2.02 6.83
CA GLN A 157 7.11 -1.32 6.69
C GLN A 157 6.95 0.16 7.06
N PHE A 158 5.85 0.81 6.65
CA PHE A 158 5.54 2.17 7.10
C PHE A 158 5.28 2.27 8.61
N TYR A 159 4.68 1.26 9.25
CA TYR A 159 4.51 1.28 10.70
C TYR A 159 5.86 1.29 11.43
N LEU A 160 6.84 0.53 10.93
CA LEU A 160 8.19 0.48 11.49
C LEU A 160 8.95 1.80 11.29
N VAL A 161 8.85 2.39 10.10
CA VAL A 161 9.60 3.60 9.73
C VAL A 161 8.93 4.89 10.26
N PHE A 162 7.61 4.91 10.44
CA PHE A 162 6.86 6.11 10.80
C PHE A 162 7.36 6.82 12.07
N PRO A 163 7.65 6.15 13.20
CA PRO A 163 8.11 6.84 14.40
C PRO A 163 9.44 7.58 14.20
N LEU A 164 10.34 7.03 13.39
CA LEU A 164 11.57 7.72 12.98
C LEU A 164 11.26 8.96 12.13
N LEU A 165 10.40 8.81 11.12
CA LEU A 165 9.96 9.93 10.28
C LEU A 165 9.29 11.03 11.11
N LEU A 166 8.52 10.68 12.14
CA LEU A 166 7.87 11.63 13.03
C LEU A 166 8.87 12.39 13.91
N ILE A 167 9.90 11.72 14.42
CA ILE A 167 10.98 12.38 15.18
C ILE A 167 11.68 13.40 14.30
N ILE A 168 12.05 12.99 13.10
CA ILE A 168 12.70 13.84 12.09
C ILE A 168 11.80 15.03 11.77
N PHE A 169 10.50 14.78 11.52
CA PHE A 169 9.52 15.80 11.20
C PHE A 169 9.35 16.84 12.30
N ARG A 170 9.32 16.41 13.57
CA ARG A 170 9.20 17.33 14.72
C ARG A 170 10.45 18.17 14.95
N ARG A 171 11.64 17.61 14.67
CA ARG A 171 12.92 18.28 14.91
C ARG A 171 13.23 19.29 13.80
N ASP A 172 13.09 18.86 12.55
CA ASP A 172 13.62 19.58 11.37
C ASP A 172 12.51 20.17 10.48
N GLY A 173 11.24 19.88 10.79
CA GLY A 173 10.07 20.45 10.11
C GLY A 173 9.77 19.83 8.73
N PRO A 174 8.84 20.45 7.97
CA PRO A 174 8.35 19.91 6.70
C PRO A 174 9.39 19.94 5.56
N LEU A 175 10.37 20.84 5.62
CA LEU A 175 11.39 20.96 4.57
C LEU A 175 12.23 19.68 4.43
N LEU A 176 12.51 18.99 5.54
CA LEU A 176 13.27 17.75 5.48
C LEU A 176 12.45 16.61 4.85
N LEU A 177 11.14 16.56 5.04
CA LEU A 177 10.31 15.57 4.34
C LEU A 177 10.26 15.84 2.84
N LEU A 178 10.22 17.11 2.41
CA LEU A 178 10.36 17.46 0.99
C LEU A 178 11.72 17.03 0.44
N GLY A 179 12.80 17.21 1.21
CA GLY A 179 14.12 16.69 0.88
C GLY A 179 14.13 15.17 0.74
N LEU A 180 13.49 14.43 1.66
CA LEU A 180 13.35 12.98 1.56
C LEU A 180 12.58 12.56 0.30
N ILE A 181 11.47 13.24 -0.04
CA ILE A 181 10.74 12.99 -1.29
C ILE A 181 11.68 13.15 -2.50
N ALA A 182 12.47 14.24 -2.54
CA ALA A 182 13.44 14.45 -3.60
C ALA A 182 14.51 13.33 -3.66
N VAL A 183 15.00 12.86 -2.51
CA VAL A 183 15.93 11.72 -2.43
C VAL A 183 15.30 10.45 -2.98
N PHE A 184 14.07 10.11 -2.62
CA PHE A 184 13.39 8.91 -3.14
C PHE A 184 13.08 9.02 -4.63
N ILE A 185 12.77 10.22 -5.16
CA ILE A 185 12.69 10.44 -6.60
C ILE A 185 14.04 10.20 -7.26
N LEU A 186 15.13 10.77 -6.72
CA LEU A 186 16.47 10.59 -7.25
C LEU A 186 16.89 9.11 -7.25
N LEU A 187 16.69 8.39 -6.15
CA LEU A 187 17.01 6.96 -6.05
C LEU A 187 16.27 6.13 -7.11
N ARG A 188 15.00 6.43 -7.37
CA ARG A 188 14.22 5.76 -8.42
C ARG A 188 14.73 6.10 -9.82
N SER A 189 15.08 7.36 -10.05
CA SER A 189 15.67 7.80 -11.33
C SER A 189 17.01 7.11 -11.59
N LEU A 190 17.89 7.01 -10.57
CA LEU A 190 19.16 6.31 -10.69
C LEU A 190 18.97 4.81 -10.92
N ALA A 191 18.05 4.17 -10.18
CA ALA A 191 17.74 2.76 -10.39
C ALA A 191 17.22 2.50 -11.82
N TRP A 192 16.40 3.40 -12.36
CA TRP A 192 15.94 3.31 -13.75
C TRP A 192 17.06 3.45 -14.77
N LEU A 193 18.03 4.36 -14.54
CA LEU A 193 19.21 4.49 -15.39
C LEU A 193 20.10 3.23 -15.36
N GLU A 194 20.13 2.51 -14.24
CA GLU A 194 20.79 1.20 -14.10
C GLU A 194 19.95 0.01 -14.65
N GLY A 195 18.83 0.30 -15.32
CA GLY A 195 18.00 -0.70 -15.99
C GLY A 195 16.91 -1.35 -15.11
N ALA A 196 16.68 -0.83 -13.89
CA ALA A 196 15.58 -1.34 -13.06
C ALA A 196 14.22 -1.02 -13.68
N ASN A 197 13.26 -1.94 -13.50
CA ASN A 197 11.89 -1.71 -13.92
C ASN A 197 11.21 -0.68 -12.99
N ILE A 198 10.95 0.52 -13.53
CA ILE A 198 10.38 1.62 -12.74
C ILE A 198 8.98 1.31 -12.21
N ARG A 199 8.16 0.56 -12.97
CA ARG A 199 6.84 0.13 -12.53
C ARG A 199 6.97 -0.75 -11.30
N ASP A 200 7.84 -1.75 -11.32
CA ASP A 200 7.95 -2.69 -10.22
C ASP A 200 8.53 -2.02 -8.96
N LEU A 201 9.54 -1.16 -9.14
CA LEU A 201 10.09 -0.35 -8.06
C LEU A 201 9.04 0.58 -7.45
N ALA A 202 8.28 1.30 -8.28
CA ALA A 202 7.24 2.23 -7.83
C ALA A 202 6.03 1.51 -7.21
N TYR A 203 5.69 0.33 -7.71
CA TYR A 203 4.46 -0.36 -7.35
C TYR A 203 4.61 -1.19 -6.09
N TRP A 204 5.64 -2.04 -5.99
CA TRP A 204 5.76 -3.11 -4.98
C TRP A 204 6.58 -2.72 -3.74
N THR A 205 7.38 -1.65 -3.81
CA THR A 205 8.36 -1.36 -2.77
C THR A 205 8.00 -0.15 -1.92
N ILE A 206 8.46 -0.13 -0.67
CA ILE A 206 8.36 1.06 0.19
C ILE A 206 9.06 2.28 -0.43
N ILE A 207 10.17 2.09 -1.15
CA ILE A 207 10.91 3.16 -1.85
C ILE A 207 9.99 3.83 -2.87
N GLY A 208 9.24 3.02 -3.63
CA GLY A 208 8.27 3.47 -4.61
C GLY A 208 7.09 4.26 -4.05
N ARG A 209 6.74 3.97 -2.81
CA ARG A 209 5.50 4.42 -2.15
C ARG A 209 5.73 5.47 -1.07
N MET A 210 6.99 5.73 -0.71
CA MET A 210 7.37 6.63 0.38
C MET A 210 6.89 8.06 0.14
N ASP A 211 6.94 8.53 -1.11
CA ASP A 211 6.44 9.85 -1.50
C ASP A 211 4.96 10.04 -1.13
N GLN A 212 4.11 9.07 -1.44
CA GLN A 212 2.68 9.10 -1.12
C GLN A 212 2.47 9.21 0.40
N PHE A 213 3.21 8.41 1.18
CA PHE A 213 3.12 8.46 2.64
C PHE A 213 3.60 9.81 3.21
N LEU A 214 4.75 10.32 2.73
CA LEU A 214 5.32 11.60 3.17
C LEU A 214 4.43 12.80 2.79
N LEU A 215 3.80 12.78 1.62
CA LEU A 215 2.81 13.79 1.22
C LEU A 215 1.62 13.81 2.20
N GLY A 216 1.19 12.64 2.66
CA GLY A 216 0.21 12.53 3.74
C GLY A 216 0.67 13.20 5.03
N MET A 217 1.92 12.95 5.45
CA MET A 217 2.48 13.58 6.64
C MET A 217 2.55 15.11 6.52
N LEU A 218 2.93 15.63 5.34
CA LEU A 218 2.96 17.07 5.06
C LEU A 218 1.56 17.69 5.09
N ALA A 219 0.56 17.01 4.52
CA ALA A 219 -0.82 17.47 4.53
C ALA A 219 -1.42 17.56 5.93
N ALA A 220 -0.92 16.78 6.90
CA ALA A 220 -1.36 16.86 8.30
C ALA A 220 -0.82 18.08 9.06
N TYR A 221 0.15 18.78 8.48
CA TYR A 221 0.77 19.96 9.08
C TYR A 221 0.26 21.29 8.51
N ALA A 222 -0.23 21.27 7.27
CA ALA A 222 -0.89 22.41 6.63
C ALA A 222 -2.25 22.71 7.27
#